data_AF-A0A2G9MKS4-F1
#
_entry.id   AF-A0A2G9MKS4-F1
#
_cell.length_a   1.000
_cell.length_b   1.000
_cell.length_c   1.000
_cell.angle_alpha   90.00
_cell.angle_beta   90.00
_cell.angle_gamma   90.00
#
_symmetry.space_group_name_H-M   'P 1'
#
loop_
_entity.id
_entity.type
_entity.pdbx_description
1 polymer ?
#
loop_
_entity_poly.entity_id
_entity_poly.type
_entity_poly.pdbx_seq_one_letter_code
_entity_poly.pdbx_strand_id
1 'polypeptide(L)'
;MAPQLSKLDIDTVYEELKAKIKQYNPRASMRLIKKALYLANEAHTGQKRQSGDLFIVHPLETAKVLIDLKADSATLCAGLLHDVVEDTKIKIEDIRKEFGEEIASLVEGVTKIEKINFETKEDYTAE
;
A
#
# COMPACT_ATOMS: atom_id res chain seq x y z
N MET A 1 26.84 9.43 -8.64
CA MET A 1 26.17 8.14 -8.95
C MET A 1 25.05 7.98 -7.96
N ALA A 2 23.79 8.08 -8.40
CA ALA A 2 22.66 7.74 -7.55
C ALA A 2 22.76 6.24 -7.19
N PRO A 3 22.59 5.84 -5.92
CA PRO A 3 22.60 4.43 -5.57
C PRO A 3 21.49 3.72 -6.35
N GLN A 4 21.83 2.59 -6.97
CA GLN A 4 20.89 1.78 -7.71
C GLN A 4 19.81 1.25 -6.76
N LEU A 5 18.60 1.79 -6.83
CA LEU A 5 17.36 1.26 -6.23
C LEU A 5 16.89 -0.03 -6.95
N SER A 6 17.82 -0.85 -7.47
CA SER A 6 17.53 -1.91 -8.42
C SER A 6 17.08 -3.23 -7.78
N LYS A 7 17.16 -3.38 -6.44
CA LYS A 7 16.59 -4.52 -5.71
C LYS A 7 16.16 -4.10 -4.31
N LEU A 8 14.86 -3.89 -4.13
CA LEU A 8 14.27 -3.82 -2.79
C LEU A 8 14.08 -5.24 -2.26
N ASP A 9 14.69 -5.57 -1.13
CA ASP A 9 14.49 -6.86 -0.46
C ASP A 9 13.26 -6.79 0.45
N ILE A 10 12.16 -7.42 0.02
CA ILE A 10 10.86 -7.28 0.68
C ILE A 10 10.85 -7.90 2.09
N ASP A 11 11.66 -8.94 2.32
CA ASP A 11 11.82 -9.58 3.63
C ASP A 11 12.48 -8.62 4.64
N THR A 12 13.53 -7.92 4.22
CA THR A 12 14.21 -6.90 5.04
C THR A 12 13.25 -5.76 5.39
N VAL A 13 12.52 -5.24 4.40
CA VAL A 13 11.51 -4.20 4.62
C VAL A 13 10.44 -4.66 5.60
N TYR A 14 9.95 -5.88 5.46
CA TYR A 14 8.96 -6.44 6.38
C TYR A 14 9.46 -6.48 7.83
N GLU A 15 10.69 -6.92 8.06
CA GLU A 15 11.25 -7.00 9.41
C GLU A 15 11.44 -5.60 10.04
N GLU A 16 11.81 -4.59 9.26
CA GLU A 16 11.87 -3.19 9.72
C GLU A 16 10.49 -2.66 10.13
N LEU A 17 9.47 -2.84 9.27
CA LEU A 17 8.10 -2.41 9.57
C LEU A 17 7.57 -3.14 10.80
N LYS A 18 7.78 -4.45 10.89
CA LYS A 18 7.39 -5.29 12.03
C LYS A 18 7.99 -4.79 13.34
N ALA A 19 9.27 -4.46 13.36
CA ALA A 19 9.93 -3.94 14.55
C ALA A 19 9.25 -2.65 15.04
N LYS A 20 8.99 -1.70 14.13
CA LYS A 20 8.31 -0.43 14.46
C LYS A 20 6.87 -0.63 14.92
N ILE A 21 6.11 -1.46 14.20
CA ILE A 21 4.70 -1.74 14.52
C ILE A 21 4.57 -2.38 15.90
N LYS A 22 5.45 -3.32 16.24
CA LYS A 22 5.43 -3.99 17.55
C LYS A 22 5.76 -3.06 18.71
N GLN A 23 6.45 -1.94 18.49
CA GLN A 23 6.74 -0.98 19.56
C GLN A 23 5.47 -0.29 20.08
N TYR A 24 4.50 0.01 19.20
CA TYR A 24 3.26 0.69 19.61
C TYR A 24 2.04 -0.23 19.64
N ASN A 25 2.03 -1.32 18.87
CA ASN A 25 0.94 -2.29 18.84
C ASN A 25 1.47 -3.74 18.86
N PRO A 26 1.78 -4.29 20.05
CA PRO A 26 2.24 -5.67 20.21
C PRO A 26 1.22 -6.72 19.72
N ARG A 27 -0.07 -6.36 19.66
CA ARG A 27 -1.17 -7.23 19.22
C ARG A 27 -1.50 -7.09 17.74
N ALA A 28 -0.76 -6.25 17.00
CA ALA A 28 -0.95 -6.09 15.57
C ALA A 28 -0.86 -7.44 14.84
N SER A 29 -1.76 -7.61 13.87
CA SER A 29 -1.84 -8.81 13.03
C SER A 29 -0.75 -8.79 11.97
N MET A 30 0.48 -9.13 12.38
CA MET A 30 1.64 -9.14 11.49
C MET A 30 1.46 -10.10 10.29
N ARG A 31 0.64 -11.13 10.45
CA ARG A 31 0.28 -12.04 9.35
C ARG A 31 -0.43 -11.31 8.22
N LEU A 32 -1.42 -10.46 8.55
CA LEU A 32 -2.17 -9.70 7.54
C LEU A 32 -1.28 -8.63 6.90
N ILE A 33 -0.50 -7.92 7.71
CA ILE A 33 0.42 -6.87 7.22
C ILE A 33 1.49 -7.47 6.29
N LYS A 34 2.07 -8.63 6.65
CA LYS A 34 2.99 -9.35 5.77
C LYS A 34 2.31 -9.70 4.45
N LYS A 35 1.12 -10.29 4.52
CA LYS A 35 0.38 -10.70 3.32
C LYS A 35 0.07 -9.51 2.41
N ALA A 36 -0.36 -8.38 2.96
CA ALA A 36 -0.65 -7.16 2.21
C ALA A 36 0.61 -6.62 1.51
N LEU A 37 1.74 -6.57 2.21
CA LEU A 37 3.01 -6.12 1.66
C LEU A 37 3.47 -6.98 0.47
N TYR A 38 3.39 -8.30 0.61
CA TYR A 38 3.81 -9.22 -0.46
C TYR A 38 2.88 -9.14 -1.64
N LEU A 39 1.56 -9.11 -1.40
CA LEU A 39 0.58 -8.94 -2.47
C LEU A 39 0.83 -7.66 -3.27
N ALA A 40 1.08 -6.54 -2.59
CA ALA A 40 1.40 -5.28 -3.26
C ALA A 40 2.70 -5.38 -4.08
N ASN A 41 3.76 -5.98 -3.53
CA ASN A 41 5.01 -6.16 -4.24
C ASN A 41 4.85 -7.06 -5.49
N GLU A 42 4.12 -8.16 -5.36
CA GLU A 42 3.84 -9.08 -6.47
C GLU A 42 2.97 -8.40 -7.54
N ALA A 43 1.90 -7.73 -7.14
CA ALA A 43 0.97 -7.09 -8.06
C ALA A 43 1.61 -5.98 -8.89
N HIS A 44 2.55 -5.24 -8.31
CA HIS A 44 3.32 -4.19 -8.97
C HIS A 44 4.68 -4.65 -9.50
N THR A 45 4.96 -5.96 -9.53
CA THR A 45 6.23 -6.47 -10.06
C THR A 45 6.41 -6.05 -11.52
N GLY A 46 7.57 -5.47 -11.82
CA GLY A 46 7.91 -4.96 -13.16
C GLY A 46 7.35 -3.57 -13.48
N GLN A 47 6.50 -3.00 -12.62
CA GLN A 47 6.03 -1.63 -12.76
C GLN A 47 7.05 -0.64 -12.19
N LYS A 48 7.28 0.46 -12.92
CA LYS A 48 8.13 1.57 -12.49
C LYS A 48 7.31 2.86 -12.50
N ARG A 49 7.60 3.76 -11.54
CA ARG A 49 7.08 5.12 -11.57
C ARG A 49 7.76 5.95 -12.66
N GLN A 50 7.19 7.11 -12.99
CA GLN A 50 7.78 8.08 -13.90
C GLN A 50 9.19 8.54 -13.46
N SER A 51 9.49 8.48 -12.15
CA SER A 51 10.83 8.75 -11.59
C SER A 51 11.86 7.68 -11.91
N GLY A 52 11.44 6.49 -12.35
CA GLY A 52 12.28 5.31 -12.58
C GLY A 52 12.36 4.34 -11.40
N ASP A 53 11.78 4.68 -10.25
CA ASP A 53 11.74 3.84 -9.04
C ASP A 53 10.73 2.70 -9.19
N LEU A 54 10.91 1.63 -8.39
CA LEU A 54 9.94 0.53 -8.31
C LEU A 54 8.63 1.06 -7.73
N PHE A 55 7.50 0.66 -8.31
CA PHE A 55 6.18 1.17 -7.90
C PHE A 55 5.86 0.89 -6.43
N ILE A 56 6.30 -0.27 -5.90
CA ILE A 56 6.14 -0.68 -4.49
C ILE A 56 6.68 0.35 -3.47
N VAL A 57 7.56 1.27 -3.88
CA VAL A 57 8.09 2.32 -3.01
C VAL A 57 6.97 3.21 -2.46
N HIS A 58 5.94 3.53 -3.25
CA HIS A 58 4.86 4.42 -2.80
C HIS A 58 3.94 3.80 -1.75
N PRO A 59 3.41 2.56 -1.93
CA PRO A 59 2.68 1.89 -0.85
C PRO A 59 3.51 1.75 0.44
N LEU A 60 4.83 1.59 0.31
CA LEU A 60 5.73 1.53 1.45
C LEU A 60 5.92 2.87 2.17
N GLU A 61 6.05 3.97 1.44
CA GLU A 61 6.11 5.31 2.04
C GLU A 61 4.80 5.65 2.76
N THR A 62 3.67 5.30 2.15
CA THR A 62 2.35 5.43 2.78
C THR A 62 2.27 4.63 4.07
N ALA A 63 2.71 3.36 4.07
CA ALA A 63 2.75 2.53 5.26
C ALA A 63 3.66 3.10 6.36
N LYS A 64 4.81 3.71 6.01
CA LYS A 64 5.70 4.37 6.98
C LYS A 64 5.02 5.54 7.68
N VAL A 65 4.31 6.39 6.93
CA VAL A 65 3.53 7.50 7.51
C VAL A 65 2.46 6.97 8.47
N LEU A 66 1.72 5.93 8.07
CA LEU A 66 0.69 5.32 8.91
C LEU A 66 1.27 4.70 10.19
N ILE A 67 2.48 4.12 10.13
CA ILE A 67 3.22 3.63 11.29
C ILE A 67 3.58 4.76 12.24
N ASP A 68 4.07 5.89 11.72
CA ASP A 68 4.40 7.06 12.53
C ASP A 68 3.16 7.65 13.22
N LEU A 69 2.00 7.55 12.57
CA LEU A 69 0.68 7.88 13.13
C LEU A 69 0.12 6.78 14.06
N LYS A 70 0.84 5.68 14.27
CA LYS A 70 0.45 4.52 15.09
C LYS A 70 -0.87 3.88 14.66
N ALA A 71 -1.11 3.82 13.35
CA ALA A 71 -2.30 3.22 12.78
C ALA A 71 -2.44 1.72 13.11
N ASP A 72 -3.68 1.23 13.11
CA ASP A 72 -3.98 -0.17 13.37
C ASP A 72 -3.65 -1.10 12.19
N SER A 73 -3.82 -2.40 12.39
CA SER A 73 -3.47 -3.40 11.36
C SER A 73 -4.33 -3.27 10.10
N ALA A 74 -5.60 -2.93 10.24
CA ALA A 74 -6.52 -2.83 9.11
C ALA A 74 -6.16 -1.63 8.23
N THR A 75 -5.87 -0.47 8.86
CA THR A 75 -5.43 0.74 8.17
C THR A 75 -4.08 0.56 7.47
N LEU A 76 -3.14 -0.12 8.11
CA LEU A 76 -1.85 -0.45 7.47
C LEU A 76 -2.02 -1.36 6.26
N CYS A 77 -2.90 -2.37 6.35
CA CYS A 77 -3.20 -3.23 5.20
C CYS A 77 -3.85 -2.41 4.07
N ALA A 78 -4.78 -1.53 4.39
CA ALA A 78 -5.42 -0.67 3.39
C ALA A 78 -4.41 0.26 2.69
N GLY A 79 -3.52 0.91 3.45
CA GLY A 79 -2.47 1.75 2.88
C GLY A 79 -1.50 0.98 1.98
N LEU A 80 -1.21 -0.29 2.27
CA LEU A 80 -0.39 -1.13 1.40
C LEU A 80 -1.13 -1.60 0.13
N LEU A 81 -2.46 -1.67 0.16
CA LEU A 81 -3.29 -2.27 -0.89
C LEU A 81 -4.08 -1.26 -1.74
N HIS A 82 -4.09 0.03 -1.40
CA HIS A 82 -4.91 1.04 -2.09
C HIS A 82 -4.67 1.06 -3.61
N ASP A 83 -3.41 1.18 -4.02
CA ASP A 83 -3.02 1.16 -5.44
C ASP A 83 -3.13 -0.23 -6.09
N VAL A 84 -3.20 -1.30 -5.29
CA VAL A 84 -3.30 -2.66 -5.84
C VAL A 84 -4.63 -2.84 -6.56
N VAL A 85 -5.72 -2.31 -6.00
CA VAL A 85 -7.05 -2.39 -6.61
C VAL A 85 -7.20 -1.37 -7.75
N GLU A 86 -6.46 -0.26 -7.71
CA GLU A 86 -6.53 0.79 -8.72
C GLU A 86 -5.70 0.47 -9.97
N ASP A 87 -4.44 0.05 -9.80
CA ASP A 87 -3.45 -0.04 -10.89
C ASP A 87 -3.16 -1.47 -11.36
N THR A 88 -3.86 -2.47 -10.82
CA THR A 88 -3.61 -3.88 -11.13
C THR A 88 -4.90 -4.61 -11.48
N LYS A 89 -4.78 -5.91 -11.80
CA LYS A 89 -5.94 -6.76 -12.16
C LYS A 89 -6.69 -7.30 -10.94
N ILE A 90 -6.16 -7.10 -9.74
CA ILE A 90 -6.75 -7.58 -8.50
C ILE A 90 -8.00 -6.77 -8.19
N LYS A 91 -9.11 -7.45 -7.91
CA LYS A 91 -10.39 -6.79 -7.61
C LYS A 91 -10.60 -6.65 -6.11
N ILE A 92 -11.47 -5.71 -5.73
CA ILE A 92 -11.87 -5.54 -4.33
C ILE A 92 -12.49 -6.82 -3.73
N GLU A 93 -13.12 -7.65 -4.56
CA GLU A 93 -13.67 -8.95 -4.15
C GLU A 93 -12.57 -9.94 -3.75
N ASP A 94 -11.40 -9.87 -4.38
CA ASP A 94 -10.25 -10.70 -4.02
C ASP A 94 -9.69 -10.23 -2.67
N ILE A 95 -9.57 -8.91 -2.47
CA ILE A 95 -9.18 -8.33 -1.17
C ILE A 95 -10.14 -8.77 -0.06
N ARG A 96 -11.45 -8.71 -0.31
CA ARG A 96 -12.49 -9.16 0.64
C ARG A 96 -12.32 -10.63 1.03
N LYS A 97 -12.05 -11.52 0.07
CA LYS A 97 -11.82 -12.95 0.34
C LYS A 97 -10.53 -13.20 1.12
N GLU A 98 -9.48 -12.45 0.81
CA GLU A 98 -8.13 -12.68 1.31
C GLU A 98 -7.86 -12.03 2.68
N PHE A 99 -8.54 -10.90 2.98
CA PHE A 99 -8.28 -10.05 4.14
C PHE A 99 -9.53 -9.76 5.00
N GLY A 100 -10.74 -9.99 4.46
CA GLY A 100 -12.01 -9.74 5.14
C GLY A 100 -12.68 -8.42 4.78
N GLU A 101 -13.92 -8.24 5.23
CA GLU A 101 -14.77 -7.10 4.85
C GLU A 101 -14.22 -5.75 5.31
N GLU A 102 -13.65 -5.71 6.51
CA GLU A 102 -13.14 -4.46 7.10
C GLU A 102 -12.03 -3.84 6.25
N ILE A 103 -11.00 -4.63 5.90
CA ILE A 103 -9.88 -4.16 5.07
C ILE A 103 -10.37 -3.83 3.66
N ALA A 104 -11.25 -4.65 3.07
CA ALA A 104 -11.81 -4.36 1.76
C ALA A 104 -12.61 -3.04 1.75
N SER A 105 -13.40 -2.76 2.78
CA SER A 105 -14.14 -1.51 2.89
C SER A 105 -13.23 -0.29 2.99
N LEU A 106 -12.12 -0.40 3.72
CA LEU A 106 -11.11 0.67 3.81
C LEU A 106 -10.41 0.92 2.47
N VAL A 107 -9.97 -0.14 1.79
CA VAL A 107 -9.34 -0.04 0.46
C VAL A 107 -10.30 0.60 -0.53
N GLU A 108 -11.55 0.13 -0.58
CA GLU A 108 -12.56 0.69 -1.47
C GLU A 108 -12.83 2.18 -1.18
N GLY A 109 -12.87 2.55 0.10
CA GLY A 109 -13.04 3.92 0.54
C GLY A 109 -11.94 4.85 0.03
N VAL A 110 -10.67 4.46 0.17
CA VAL A 110 -9.52 5.26 -0.29
C VAL A 110 -9.51 5.41 -1.81
N THR A 111 -9.67 4.31 -2.56
CA THR A 111 -9.73 4.33 -4.03
C THR A 111 -10.87 5.22 -4.55
N LYS A 112 -12.03 5.23 -3.89
CA LYS A 112 -13.15 6.12 -4.28
C LYS A 112 -12.83 7.60 -4.05
N ILE A 113 -12.17 7.94 -2.94
CA ILE A 113 -11.78 9.32 -2.64
C ILE A 113 -10.74 9.83 -3.66
N GLU A 114 -9.78 8.99 -4.04
CA GLU A 114 -8.78 9.34 -5.04
C GLU A 114 -9.43 9.67 -6.39
N LYS A 115 -10.38 8.86 -6.86
CA LYS A 115 -11.12 9.10 -8.10
C LYS A 115 -11.86 10.43 -8.11
N ILE A 116 -12.56 10.79 -7.03
CA ILE A 116 -13.27 12.08 -6.92
C ILE A 116 -12.27 13.26 -6.99
N ASN A 117 -11.09 13.13 -6.39
CA ASN A 117 -10.05 14.15 -6.45
C ASN A 117 -9.42 14.28 -7.85
N PHE A 118 -9.45 13.24 -8.68
CA PHE A 118 -9.04 13.32 -10.08
C PHE A 118 -10.12 13.95 -10.95
N GLU A 119 -11.39 13.53 -10.81
CA GLU A 119 -12.52 14.11 -11.55
C GLU A 119 -12.61 15.64 -11.35
N THR A 120 -12.36 16.13 -10.12
CA THR A 120 -12.34 17.57 -9.81
C THR A 120 -11.09 18.30 -10.31
N LYS A 121 -9.97 17.61 -10.54
CA LYS A 121 -8.74 18.19 -11.10
C LYS A 121 -8.75 18.23 -12.63
N GLU A 122 -9.44 17.29 -13.28
CA GLU A 122 -9.63 17.29 -14.73
C GLU A 122 -10.47 18.49 -15.21
N ASP A 123 -11.27 19.11 -14.33
CA ASP A 123 -11.91 20.42 -14.57
C ASP A 123 -10.94 21.62 -14.52
N TYR A 124 -9.69 21.44 -14.04
CA TYR A 124 -8.71 22.53 -13.85
C TYR A 124 -7.47 22.45 -14.75
N THR A 125 -7.37 21.47 -15.67
CA THR A 125 -6.30 21.41 -16.68
C THR A 125 -6.84 21.41 -18.11
N ALA A 126 -7.89 22.20 -18.33
CA ALA A 126 -8.32 22.62 -19.66
C ALA A 126 -8.33 24.16 -19.74
N GLU A 127 -7.15 24.78 -19.64
CA GLU A 127 -6.79 26.08 -20.22
C GLU A 127 -5.27 26.23 -20.36
#